data_AF-A0A410RFM7-F1
#
_entry.id   AF-A0A410RFM7-F1
#
_cell.length_a   1.000
_cell.length_b   1.000
_cell.length_c   1.000
_cell.angle_alpha   90.00
_cell.angle_beta   90.00
_cell.angle_gamma   90.00
#
_symmetry.space_group_name_H-M   'P 1'
#
loop_
_entity.id
_entity.type
_entity.pdbx_description
1 polymer ?
#
loop_
_entity_poly.entity_id
_entity_poly.type
_entity_poly.pdbx_seq_one_letter_code
_entity_poly.pdbx_strand_id
1 'polypeptide(L)'
;MYFRTSAGLVLCLLTTVSCVRQQMSFHQRDVPSADDLDLNVEQRLQEIDDRILYVEDMMHTIRSLIEDQRRPEATFVTNLLLPPENETYLHRCQLQPREMRCGGLSLACVSNLFACDGIVDCDNGGDERPEICIDFPVSAGDVFVGRFKWKRCLRRNAHNTSIQIVSVDRPSFFRSRLYVRAIMTEFLSSGRLTYDVEAVYNPARRLLEFSSNQPTVTDCRFNGRNRLECSVFLVNSQMTCAMAVLTRQ
;
A
#
# COMPACT_ATOMS: atom_id res chain seq x y z
N MET A 1 72.37 -46.56 76.67
CA MET A 1 72.13 -47.86 76.00
C MET A 1 71.06 -47.62 74.93
N TYR A 2 71.43 -47.58 73.64
CA TYR A 2 71.41 -48.72 72.70
C TYR A 2 70.05 -49.44 72.69
N PHE A 3 69.42 -49.82 71.57
CA PHE A 3 69.51 -49.64 70.11
C PHE A 3 68.40 -50.57 69.56
N ARG A 4 68.15 -50.51 68.24
CA ARG A 4 67.26 -51.37 67.42
C ARG A 4 65.82 -50.84 67.29
N THR A 5 65.24 -50.70 66.11
CA THR A 5 65.49 -51.39 64.82
C THR A 5 65.00 -50.54 63.65
N SER A 6 65.93 -50.25 62.72
CA SER A 6 65.70 -49.73 61.38
C SER A 6 65.67 -50.90 60.38
N ALA A 7 64.47 -51.36 60.02
CA ALA A 7 64.31 -52.39 58.97
C ALA A 7 63.05 -52.22 58.09
N GLY A 8 62.21 -51.19 58.33
CA GLY A 8 60.95 -51.02 57.59
C GLY A 8 61.04 -50.13 56.33
N LEU A 9 62.12 -49.36 56.17
CA LEU A 9 62.12 -48.23 55.21
C LEU A 9 62.71 -48.58 53.84
N VAL A 10 63.43 -49.70 53.71
CA VAL A 10 64.08 -50.07 52.44
C VAL A 10 63.14 -50.84 51.51
N LEU A 11 62.15 -51.57 52.03
CA LEU A 11 61.19 -52.29 51.17
C LEU A 11 60.14 -51.39 50.51
N CYS A 12 59.90 -50.18 51.04
CA CYS A 12 58.88 -49.28 50.50
C CYS A 12 59.35 -48.45 49.30
N LEU A 13 60.67 -48.28 49.11
CA LEU A 13 61.22 -47.49 48.00
C LEU A 13 61.42 -48.29 46.71
N LEU A 14 61.45 -49.62 46.77
CA LEU A 14 61.64 -50.44 45.56
C LEU A 14 60.34 -50.74 44.81
N THR A 15 59.17 -50.64 45.44
CA THR A 15 57.88 -50.84 44.76
C THR A 15 57.38 -49.59 44.03
N THR A 16 57.78 -48.39 44.43
CA THR A 16 57.36 -47.15 43.75
C THR A 16 58.12 -46.91 42.44
N VAL A 17 59.37 -47.35 42.34
CA VAL A 17 60.18 -47.12 41.12
C VAL A 17 59.73 -47.99 39.94
N SER A 18 59.24 -49.22 40.18
CA SER A 18 58.72 -50.08 39.10
C SER A 18 57.38 -49.60 38.55
N CYS A 19 56.56 -48.90 39.35
CA CYS A 19 55.26 -48.39 38.88
C CYS A 19 55.44 -47.14 38.00
N VAL A 20 56.39 -46.25 38.32
CA VAL A 20 56.64 -45.04 37.52
C VAL A 20 57.23 -45.38 36.15
N ARG A 21 57.99 -46.46 36.01
CA ARG A 21 58.58 -46.84 34.72
C ARG A 21 57.57 -47.43 33.72
N GLN A 22 56.43 -47.95 34.18
CA GLN A 22 55.40 -48.54 33.32
C GLN A 22 54.33 -47.53 32.85
N GLN A 23 54.38 -46.28 33.35
CA GLN A 23 53.43 -45.23 32.96
C GLN A 23 53.99 -44.19 31.98
N MET A 24 55.26 -44.35 31.56
CA MET A 24 55.90 -43.45 30.57
C MET A 24 55.97 -44.00 29.14
N SER A 25 55.40 -45.18 28.85
CA SER A 25 55.44 -45.75 27.49
C SER A 25 54.09 -45.76 26.75
N PHE A 26 53.08 -45.01 27.22
CA PHE A 26 51.75 -45.03 26.59
C PHE A 26 51.05 -43.67 26.58
N HIS A 27 51.73 -42.63 26.11
CA HIS A 27 51.03 -41.48 25.51
C HIS A 27 51.91 -40.73 24.52
N GLN A 28 52.44 -41.47 23.54
CA GLN A 28 52.70 -40.88 22.24
C GLN A 28 51.33 -40.81 21.56
N ARG A 29 50.55 -39.76 21.89
CA ARG A 29 49.46 -39.36 20.99
C ARG A 29 50.17 -38.84 19.76
N ASP A 30 49.88 -39.45 18.62
CA ASP A 30 50.21 -38.90 17.33
C ASP A 30 49.73 -37.45 17.30
N VAL A 31 50.66 -36.51 17.45
CA VAL A 31 50.41 -35.11 17.17
C VAL A 31 50.23 -35.08 15.66
N PRO A 32 49.04 -34.74 15.14
CA PRO A 32 48.85 -34.64 13.70
C PRO A 32 49.93 -33.71 13.15
N SER A 33 50.52 -34.08 12.03
CA SER A 33 51.49 -33.21 11.38
C SER A 33 50.82 -31.86 11.09
N ALA A 34 51.58 -30.77 11.10
CA ALA A 34 51.03 -29.44 10.82
C ALA A 34 50.25 -29.39 9.48
N ASP A 35 50.62 -30.27 8.54
CA ASP A 35 49.98 -30.43 7.23
C ASP A 35 48.59 -31.10 7.33
N ASP A 36 48.36 -32.00 8.30
CA ASP A 36 47.04 -32.62 8.52
C ASP A 36 46.03 -31.67 9.20
N LEU A 37 46.53 -30.69 9.96
CA LEU A 37 45.68 -29.64 10.53
C LEU A 37 45.20 -28.65 9.46
N ASP A 38 46.04 -28.36 8.47
CA ASP A 38 45.77 -27.39 7.41
C ASP A 38 44.67 -27.90 6.45
N LEU A 39 44.74 -29.18 6.06
CA LEU A 39 43.73 -29.86 5.24
C LEU A 39 42.33 -29.85 5.89
N ASN A 40 42.25 -30.01 7.21
CA ASN A 40 40.97 -30.00 7.93
C ASN A 40 40.40 -28.56 8.05
N VAL A 41 41.26 -27.55 8.12
CA VAL A 41 40.82 -26.15 8.12
C VAL A 41 40.30 -25.73 6.75
N GLU A 42 41.02 -26.07 5.66
CA GLU A 42 40.56 -25.77 4.30
C GLU A 42 39.23 -26.46 3.97
N GLN A 43 39.07 -27.73 4.37
CA GLN A 43 37.83 -28.47 4.12
C GLN A 43 36.63 -27.85 4.86
N ARG A 44 36.84 -27.36 6.09
CA ARG A 44 35.79 -26.67 6.86
C ARG A 44 35.49 -25.27 6.32
N LEU A 45 36.48 -24.58 5.76
CA LEU A 45 36.27 -23.30 5.09
C LEU A 45 35.42 -23.46 3.82
N GLN A 46 35.70 -24.49 3.01
CA GLN A 46 34.88 -24.82 1.85
C GLN A 46 33.43 -25.14 2.24
N GLU A 47 33.21 -25.91 3.30
CA GLU A 47 31.86 -26.21 3.79
C GLU A 47 31.11 -24.94 4.24
N ILE A 48 31.81 -23.97 4.84
CA ILE A 48 31.21 -22.71 5.25
C ILE A 48 30.86 -21.85 4.03
N ASP A 49 31.74 -21.76 3.04
CA ASP A 49 31.50 -21.02 1.80
C ASP A 49 30.29 -21.55 1.03
N ASP A 50 30.17 -22.88 0.91
CA ASP A 50 29.01 -23.51 0.27
C ASP A 50 27.70 -23.19 1.00
N ARG A 51 27.74 -23.11 2.33
CA ARG A 51 26.57 -22.74 3.14
C ARG A 51 26.21 -21.26 3.01
N ILE A 52 27.20 -20.38 2.85
CA ILE A 52 26.96 -18.96 2.61
C ILE A 52 26.27 -18.78 1.25
N LEU A 53 26.78 -19.42 0.19
CA LEU A 53 26.18 -19.38 -1.14
C LEU A 53 24.73 -19.89 -1.15
N TYR A 54 24.44 -20.97 -0.42
CA TYR A 54 23.08 -21.48 -0.27
C TYR A 54 22.14 -20.48 0.41
N VAL A 55 22.62 -19.80 1.47
CA VAL A 55 21.81 -18.80 2.19
C VAL A 55 21.56 -17.57 1.31
N GLU A 56 22.53 -17.13 0.52
CA GLU A 56 22.34 -16.03 -0.44
C GLU A 56 21.27 -16.35 -1.49
N ASP A 57 21.30 -17.57 -2.06
CA ASP A 57 20.29 -18.02 -3.02
C ASP A 57 18.89 -18.13 -2.39
N MET A 58 18.82 -18.64 -1.15
CA MET A 58 17.57 -18.69 -0.39
C MET A 58 17.04 -17.27 -0.09
N MET A 59 17.90 -16.32 0.23
CA MET A 59 17.51 -14.92 0.44
C MET A 59 16.99 -14.29 -0.85
N HIS A 60 17.61 -14.56 -2.00
CA HIS A 60 17.11 -14.10 -3.30
C HIS A 60 15.73 -14.68 -3.62
N THR A 61 15.53 -15.97 -3.33
CA THR A 61 14.23 -16.64 -3.50
C THR A 61 13.16 -16.05 -2.58
N ILE A 62 13.46 -15.81 -1.31
CA ILE A 62 12.51 -15.18 -0.38
C ILE A 62 12.17 -13.75 -0.84
N ARG A 63 13.17 -12.99 -1.31
CA ARG A 63 12.95 -11.63 -1.80
C ARG A 63 12.04 -11.59 -3.02
N SER A 64 12.22 -12.50 -3.98
CA SER A 64 11.36 -12.57 -5.16
C SER A 64 9.93 -12.98 -4.78
N LEU A 65 9.76 -13.90 -3.84
CA LEU A 65 8.43 -14.27 -3.31
C LEU A 65 7.75 -13.10 -2.59
N ILE A 66 8.49 -12.29 -1.82
CA ILE A 66 7.96 -11.08 -1.18
C ILE A 66 7.58 -10.05 -2.23
N GLU A 67 8.41 -9.83 -3.25
CA GLU A 67 8.11 -8.87 -4.33
C GLU A 67 6.89 -9.31 -5.17
N ASP A 68 6.72 -10.62 -5.38
CA ASP A 68 5.55 -11.18 -6.07
C ASP A 68 4.29 -11.08 -5.20
N GLN A 69 4.38 -11.32 -3.87
CA GLN A 69 3.28 -11.04 -2.94
C GLN A 69 2.99 -9.54 -2.77
N ARG A 70 3.97 -8.68 -3.04
CA ARG A 70 3.81 -7.22 -2.96
C ARG A 70 3.23 -6.63 -4.25
N ARG A 71 3.09 -7.42 -5.33
CA ARG A 71 2.16 -7.07 -6.40
C ARG A 71 0.76 -7.16 -5.81
N PRO A 72 0.02 -6.05 -5.70
CA PRO A 72 -1.32 -6.08 -5.15
C PRO A 72 -2.24 -6.71 -6.19
N GLU A 73 -2.28 -8.04 -6.26
CA GLU A 73 -3.54 -8.68 -6.58
C GLU A 73 -4.46 -8.40 -5.40
N ALA A 74 -5.40 -7.50 -5.67
CA ALA A 74 -6.44 -7.12 -4.77
C ALA A 74 -7.16 -8.35 -4.19
N THR A 75 -7.51 -8.25 -2.90
CA THR A 75 -8.81 -8.69 -2.36
C THR A 75 -9.17 -10.18 -2.51
N PHE A 76 -8.73 -11.02 -1.56
CA PHE A 76 -9.47 -12.27 -1.31
C PHE A 76 -9.72 -12.55 0.18
N VAL A 77 -8.76 -12.29 1.06
CA VAL A 77 -8.91 -12.69 2.48
C VAL A 77 -9.82 -11.75 3.27
N THR A 78 -10.01 -10.50 2.83
CA THR A 78 -10.97 -9.59 3.47
C THR A 78 -12.43 -10.00 3.26
N ASN A 79 -12.73 -10.91 2.31
CA ASN A 79 -14.07 -11.43 2.08
C ASN A 79 -14.46 -12.59 3.01
N LEU A 80 -13.52 -13.16 3.79
CA LEU A 80 -13.79 -14.35 4.60
C LEU A 80 -14.24 -14.06 6.04
N LEU A 81 -14.06 -12.82 6.51
CA LEU A 81 -14.49 -12.38 7.85
C LEU A 81 -15.62 -11.34 7.83
N LEU A 82 -16.03 -10.91 6.63
CA LEU A 82 -17.22 -10.10 6.49
C LEU A 82 -18.41 -11.06 6.33
N PRO A 83 -19.48 -10.92 7.16
CA PRO A 83 -20.71 -11.66 6.90
C PRO A 83 -21.13 -11.43 5.44
N PRO A 84 -21.73 -12.43 4.77
CA PRO A 84 -22.16 -12.30 3.39
C PRO A 84 -22.90 -10.97 3.26
N GLU A 85 -22.39 -10.10 2.38
CA GLU A 85 -22.93 -8.77 2.20
C GLU A 85 -24.43 -8.91 2.04
N ASN A 86 -25.18 -8.42 3.03
CA ASN A 86 -26.61 -8.27 2.89
C ASN A 86 -26.77 -7.08 1.94
N GLU A 87 -26.64 -7.36 0.63
CA GLU A 87 -26.60 -6.42 -0.51
C GLU A 87 -27.76 -5.42 -0.48
N THR A 88 -28.83 -5.75 0.23
CA THR A 88 -30.02 -4.92 0.41
C THR A 88 -29.79 -3.65 1.23
N TYR A 89 -28.88 -3.65 2.21
CA TYR A 89 -28.64 -2.48 3.08
C TYR A 89 -27.53 -1.57 2.57
N LEU A 90 -26.49 -2.14 1.95
CA LEU A 90 -25.41 -1.41 1.28
C LEU A 90 -25.96 -0.43 0.22
N HIS A 91 -27.05 -0.83 -0.41
CA HIS A 91 -27.70 -0.12 -1.50
C HIS A 91 -28.53 1.09 -1.02
N ARG A 92 -28.99 1.15 0.24
CA ARG A 92 -29.94 2.20 0.69
C ARG A 92 -29.31 3.59 0.74
N CYS A 93 -28.15 3.75 1.40
CA CYS A 93 -27.50 5.06 1.48
C CYS A 93 -27.00 5.53 0.11
N GLN A 94 -26.56 4.60 -0.75
CA GLN A 94 -26.02 4.93 -2.08
C GLN A 94 -27.11 5.32 -3.08
N LEU A 95 -28.35 4.85 -2.89
CA LEU A 95 -29.52 5.27 -3.67
C LEU A 95 -29.98 6.69 -3.35
N GLN A 96 -29.78 7.14 -2.12
CA GLN A 96 -30.13 8.48 -1.66
C GLN A 96 -29.02 9.45 -2.09
N PRO A 97 -29.22 10.35 -3.08
CA PRO A 97 -28.13 11.18 -3.62
C PRO A 97 -27.50 12.15 -2.61
N ARG A 98 -28.18 12.36 -1.49
CA ARG A 98 -27.83 13.31 -0.42
C ARG A 98 -27.28 12.63 0.84
N GLU A 99 -27.13 11.32 0.83
CA GLU A 99 -26.62 10.56 1.97
C GLU A 99 -25.27 9.92 1.65
N MET A 100 -24.52 9.63 2.70
CA MET A 100 -23.29 8.85 2.65
C MET A 100 -23.33 7.78 3.72
N ARG A 101 -22.62 6.68 3.45
CA ARG A 101 -22.45 5.61 4.43
C ARG A 101 -21.23 5.88 5.30
N CYS A 102 -21.35 5.68 6.60
CA CYS A 102 -20.25 5.77 7.57
C CYS A 102 -19.11 4.74 7.36
N GLY A 103 -19.30 3.77 6.46
CA GLY A 103 -18.31 2.73 6.15
C GLY A 103 -18.10 1.70 7.27
N GLY A 104 -17.16 0.79 7.05
CA GLY A 104 -16.88 -0.34 7.96
C GLY A 104 -18.11 -1.22 8.17
N LEU A 105 -18.32 -1.64 9.43
CA LEU A 105 -19.50 -2.42 9.84
C LEU A 105 -20.72 -1.56 10.16
N SER A 106 -20.60 -0.22 10.12
CA SER A 106 -21.75 0.66 10.37
C SER A 106 -22.73 0.62 9.19
N LEU A 107 -24.01 0.55 9.55
CA LEU A 107 -25.15 0.64 8.64
C LEU A 107 -25.80 2.04 8.66
N ALA A 108 -25.26 2.97 9.46
CA ALA A 108 -25.76 4.33 9.52
C ALA A 108 -25.49 5.08 8.21
N CYS A 109 -26.49 5.85 7.78
CA CYS A 109 -26.37 6.83 6.71
C CYS A 109 -26.42 8.22 7.35
N VAL A 110 -25.52 9.11 6.93
CA VAL A 110 -25.54 10.53 7.34
C VAL A 110 -25.65 11.40 6.10
N SER A 111 -26.04 12.67 6.29
CA SER A 111 -26.08 13.63 5.19
C SER A 111 -24.70 13.79 4.55
N ASN A 112 -24.62 13.92 3.23
CA ASN A 112 -23.36 14.20 2.55
C ASN A 112 -22.78 15.59 2.87
N LEU A 113 -23.56 16.46 3.53
CA LEU A 113 -23.11 17.76 4.06
C LEU A 113 -22.34 17.63 5.36
N PHE A 114 -22.48 16.51 6.07
CA PHE A 114 -21.78 16.21 7.32
C PHE A 114 -20.42 15.52 7.08
N ALA A 115 -20.15 15.13 5.84
CA ALA A 115 -18.86 14.58 5.48
C ALA A 115 -17.75 15.63 5.60
N CYS A 116 -16.73 15.40 6.41
CA CYS A 116 -15.57 16.29 6.53
C CYS A 116 -15.93 17.72 6.96
N ASP A 117 -17.00 17.91 7.73
CA ASP A 117 -17.39 19.21 8.25
C ASP A 117 -16.63 19.56 9.56
N GLY A 118 -15.96 18.57 10.15
CA GLY A 118 -15.19 18.67 11.39
C GLY A 118 -15.94 18.20 12.63
N ILE A 119 -17.17 17.71 12.50
CA ILE A 119 -17.99 17.13 13.55
C ILE A 119 -18.13 15.63 13.25
N VAL A 120 -18.02 14.81 14.29
CA VAL A 120 -18.21 13.36 14.14
C VAL A 120 -19.70 13.04 14.24
N ASP A 121 -20.34 12.81 13.10
CA ASP A 121 -21.76 12.43 13.00
C ASP A 121 -21.95 10.92 12.87
N CYS A 122 -20.96 10.19 12.36
CA CYS A 122 -20.99 8.74 12.36
C CYS A 122 -20.53 8.16 13.71
N ASP A 123 -21.22 7.15 14.22
CA ASP A 123 -20.83 6.43 15.46
C ASP A 123 -19.39 5.90 15.45
N ASN A 124 -18.87 5.59 14.25
CA ASN A 124 -17.51 5.07 14.04
C ASN A 124 -16.50 6.14 13.55
N GLY A 125 -16.89 7.43 13.56
CA GLY A 125 -16.11 8.54 13.02
C GLY A 125 -15.79 8.44 11.53
N GLY A 126 -16.56 7.66 10.78
CA GLY A 126 -16.30 7.33 9.38
C GLY A 126 -16.30 8.52 8.43
N ASP A 127 -17.16 9.50 8.71
CA ASP A 127 -17.34 10.77 8.02
C ASP A 127 -16.15 11.74 8.16
N GLU A 128 -15.38 11.63 9.23
CA GLU A 128 -14.23 12.50 9.53
C GLU A 128 -12.87 11.81 9.35
N ARG A 129 -12.85 10.67 8.65
CA ARG A 129 -11.61 9.90 8.46
C ARG A 129 -10.59 10.64 7.59
N PRO A 130 -9.28 10.58 7.92
CA PRO A 130 -8.21 11.16 7.11
C PRO A 130 -8.23 10.73 5.63
N GLU A 131 -8.59 9.48 5.35
CA GLU A 131 -8.64 8.93 3.99
C GLU A 131 -9.76 9.56 3.14
N ILE A 132 -10.75 10.19 3.76
CA ILE A 132 -11.85 10.89 3.08
C ILE A 132 -11.61 12.41 3.10
N CYS A 133 -11.08 12.94 4.21
CA CYS A 133 -11.05 14.37 4.49
C CYS A 133 -9.70 15.06 4.31
N ILE A 134 -8.63 14.31 4.04
CA ILE A 134 -7.28 14.86 3.82
C ILE A 134 -6.73 14.41 2.47
N ASP A 135 -6.86 13.12 2.14
CA ASP A 135 -6.28 12.52 0.95
C ASP A 135 -7.18 12.66 -0.30
N PHE A 136 -7.36 13.89 -0.77
CA PHE A 136 -8.20 14.15 -1.95
C PHE A 136 -7.56 13.65 -3.24
N PRO A 137 -8.35 13.06 -4.16
CA PRO A 137 -7.86 12.68 -5.48
C PRO A 137 -7.78 13.88 -6.44
N VAL A 138 -7.92 15.10 -5.95
CA VAL A 138 -7.82 16.35 -6.72
C VAL A 138 -6.87 17.31 -6.03
N SER A 139 -5.84 17.76 -6.74
CA SER A 139 -4.83 18.69 -6.24
C SER A 139 -4.50 19.75 -7.30
N ALA A 140 -4.09 20.94 -6.87
CA ALA A 140 -3.62 21.97 -7.77
C ALA A 140 -2.41 21.46 -8.58
N GLY A 141 -2.41 21.70 -9.88
CA GLY A 141 -1.43 21.17 -10.82
C GLY A 141 -1.79 19.84 -11.47
N ASP A 142 -2.79 19.09 -10.95
CA ASP A 142 -3.24 17.86 -11.59
C ASP A 142 -3.76 18.14 -13.01
N VAL A 143 -3.38 17.28 -13.97
CA VAL A 143 -3.88 17.33 -15.34
C VAL A 143 -4.56 16.00 -15.67
N PHE A 144 -5.83 16.06 -16.08
CA PHE A 144 -6.59 14.89 -16.51
C PHE A 144 -6.85 14.97 -18.00
N VAL A 145 -6.45 13.95 -18.75
CA VAL A 145 -6.62 13.90 -20.20
C VAL A 145 -7.50 12.71 -20.57
N GLY A 146 -8.46 12.93 -21.46
CA GLY A 146 -9.31 11.86 -21.97
C GLY A 146 -10.04 12.26 -23.24
N ARG A 147 -10.95 11.40 -23.69
CA ARG A 147 -11.72 11.63 -24.93
C ARG A 147 -13.22 11.61 -24.64
N PHE A 148 -13.88 12.74 -24.87
CA PHE A 148 -15.34 12.83 -24.76
C PHE A 148 -16.00 12.21 -25.99
N LYS A 149 -16.93 11.28 -25.73
CA LYS A 149 -17.79 10.65 -26.75
C LYS A 149 -19.20 11.21 -26.59
N TRP A 150 -19.60 12.03 -27.55
CA TRP A 150 -20.94 12.62 -27.60
C TRP A 150 -21.93 11.63 -28.20
N LYS A 151 -23.06 11.43 -27.52
CA LYS A 151 -24.18 10.61 -27.96
C LYS A 151 -25.38 11.47 -28.36
N ARG A 152 -25.64 12.56 -27.63
CA ARG A 152 -26.85 13.39 -27.74
C ARG A 152 -26.56 14.86 -27.40
N CYS A 153 -27.61 15.69 -27.45
CA CYS A 153 -27.65 17.12 -27.09
C CYS A 153 -26.93 18.05 -28.07
N LEU A 154 -25.68 17.74 -28.42
CA LEU A 154 -24.90 18.52 -29.38
C LEU A 154 -24.40 17.61 -30.50
N ARG A 155 -24.46 18.08 -31.74
CA ARG A 155 -23.83 17.42 -32.89
C ARG A 155 -22.32 17.72 -32.88
N ARG A 156 -21.61 17.20 -31.87
CA ARG A 156 -20.15 17.30 -31.74
C ARG A 156 -19.51 15.96 -32.03
N ASN A 157 -18.39 15.98 -32.75
CA ASN A 157 -17.55 14.80 -32.90
C ASN A 157 -16.82 14.50 -31.58
N ALA A 158 -16.46 13.23 -31.39
CA ALA A 158 -15.66 12.82 -30.25
C ALA A 158 -14.27 13.47 -30.32
N HIS A 159 -13.87 14.16 -29.25
CA HIS A 159 -12.65 14.96 -29.20
C HIS A 159 -11.89 14.71 -27.90
N ASN A 160 -10.59 14.99 -27.93
CA ASN A 160 -9.76 14.91 -26.73
C ASN A 160 -10.01 16.17 -25.89
N THR A 161 -10.00 16.01 -24.58
CA THR A 161 -10.15 17.09 -23.61
C THR A 161 -9.11 16.92 -22.53
N SER A 162 -8.51 18.04 -22.12
CA SER A 162 -7.64 18.13 -20.95
C SER A 162 -8.28 19.04 -19.91
N ILE A 163 -8.24 18.62 -18.65
CA ILE A 163 -8.70 19.38 -17.49
C ILE A 163 -7.49 19.60 -16.59
N GLN A 164 -7.04 20.84 -16.48
CA GLN A 164 -5.95 21.23 -15.60
C GLN A 164 -6.52 21.89 -14.34
N ILE A 165 -6.24 21.33 -13.17
CA ILE A 165 -6.65 21.90 -11.89
C ILE A 165 -5.70 23.05 -11.53
N VAL A 166 -6.25 24.25 -11.38
CA VAL A 166 -5.50 25.47 -11.08
C VAL A 166 -5.40 25.70 -9.59
N SER A 167 -6.53 25.65 -8.89
CA SER A 167 -6.57 25.80 -7.42
C SER A 167 -7.62 24.89 -6.80
N VAL A 168 -7.38 24.54 -5.54
CA VAL A 168 -8.31 23.77 -4.70
C VAL A 168 -8.39 24.48 -3.36
N ASP A 169 -9.56 25.04 -3.06
CA ASP A 169 -9.81 25.87 -1.90
C ASP A 169 -10.85 25.20 -1.00
N ARG A 170 -10.58 25.20 0.31
CA ARG A 170 -11.51 24.70 1.33
C ARG A 170 -11.83 25.82 2.31
N PRO A 171 -13.04 26.40 2.27
CA PRO A 171 -13.41 27.42 3.24
C PRO A 171 -13.51 26.81 4.63
N SER A 172 -12.98 27.52 5.62
CA SER A 172 -12.94 27.06 7.02
C SER A 172 -14.33 26.86 7.63
N PHE A 173 -15.32 27.63 7.17
CA PHE A 173 -16.72 27.58 7.62
C PHE A 173 -17.57 26.51 6.91
N PHE A 174 -17.06 25.92 5.82
CA PHE A 174 -17.81 24.90 5.06
C PHE A 174 -16.84 23.87 4.46
N ARG A 175 -16.35 22.98 5.31
CA ARG A 175 -15.29 22.02 4.98
C ARG A 175 -15.76 20.80 4.19
N SER A 176 -17.08 20.58 4.16
CA SER A 176 -17.73 19.46 3.49
C SER A 176 -17.59 19.46 1.98
N ARG A 177 -17.15 20.57 1.38
CA ARG A 177 -16.88 20.71 -0.05
C ARG A 177 -15.51 21.32 -0.29
N LEU A 178 -14.93 21.01 -1.44
CA LEU A 178 -13.78 21.75 -1.98
C LEU A 178 -14.25 22.55 -3.19
N TYR A 179 -13.83 23.79 -3.26
CA TYR A 179 -14.01 24.65 -4.42
C TYR A 179 -12.79 24.49 -5.31
N VAL A 180 -13.00 24.12 -6.55
CA VAL A 180 -11.94 23.77 -7.49
C VAL A 180 -12.02 24.73 -8.67
N ARG A 181 -10.92 25.39 -8.99
CA ARG A 181 -10.78 26.16 -10.23
C ARG A 181 -9.97 25.32 -11.21
N ALA A 182 -10.43 25.20 -12.44
CA ALA A 182 -9.74 24.45 -13.47
C ALA A 182 -9.80 25.14 -14.82
N ILE A 183 -8.87 24.78 -15.70
CA ILE A 183 -8.87 25.16 -17.11
C ILE A 183 -9.23 23.93 -17.92
N MET A 184 -10.31 24.02 -18.70
CA MET A 184 -10.72 22.96 -19.61
C MET A 184 -10.28 23.31 -21.04
N THR A 185 -9.59 22.38 -21.69
CA THR A 185 -9.11 22.52 -23.06
C THR A 185 -9.69 21.41 -23.94
N GLU A 186 -10.51 21.79 -24.91
CA GLU A 186 -11.09 20.90 -25.93
C GLU A 186 -10.26 20.95 -27.22
N PHE A 187 -9.81 19.80 -27.71
CA PHE A 187 -9.06 19.65 -28.95
C PHE A 187 -9.99 19.23 -30.08
N LEU A 188 -10.62 20.21 -30.73
CA LEU A 188 -11.57 20.04 -31.82
C LEU A 188 -10.86 19.95 -33.18
N SER A 189 -11.56 19.49 -34.21
CA SER A 189 -11.04 19.51 -35.58
C SER A 189 -10.83 20.92 -36.12
N SER A 190 -11.58 21.90 -35.61
CA SER A 190 -11.49 23.31 -35.97
C SER A 190 -10.41 24.08 -35.21
N GLY A 191 -9.73 23.44 -34.24
CA GLY A 191 -8.73 24.07 -33.39
C GLY A 191 -8.90 23.74 -31.91
N ARG A 192 -8.29 24.56 -31.06
CA ARG A 192 -8.29 24.37 -29.61
C ARG A 192 -9.18 25.41 -28.95
N LEU A 193 -10.12 24.97 -28.12
CA LEU A 193 -10.94 25.83 -27.30
C LEU A 193 -10.52 25.66 -25.84
N THR A 194 -10.14 26.75 -25.18
CA THR A 194 -9.72 26.77 -23.78
C THR A 194 -10.58 27.76 -23.01
N TYR A 195 -11.07 27.35 -21.84
CA TYR A 195 -11.88 28.20 -20.97
C TYR A 195 -11.71 27.81 -19.50
N ASP A 196 -11.86 28.81 -18.63
CA ASP A 196 -11.89 28.61 -17.19
C ASP A 196 -13.23 28.01 -16.75
N VAL A 197 -13.17 27.09 -15.80
CA VAL A 197 -14.34 26.46 -15.18
C VAL A 197 -14.17 26.43 -13.67
N GLU A 198 -15.29 26.67 -12.98
CA GLU A 198 -15.39 26.45 -11.54
C GLU A 198 -16.07 25.12 -11.29
N ALA A 199 -15.60 24.39 -10.29
CA ALA A 199 -16.13 23.10 -9.89
C ALA A 199 -16.23 22.97 -8.38
N VAL A 200 -17.09 22.07 -7.94
CA VAL A 200 -17.22 21.71 -6.54
C VAL A 200 -16.95 20.22 -6.39
N TYR A 201 -16.00 19.86 -5.53
CA TYR A 201 -15.75 18.48 -5.16
C TYR A 201 -16.53 18.10 -3.90
N ASN A 202 -17.20 16.95 -3.98
CA ASN A 202 -17.91 16.31 -2.88
C ASN A 202 -17.12 15.07 -2.41
N PRO A 203 -16.47 15.12 -1.22
CA PRO A 203 -15.71 14.00 -0.66
C PRO A 203 -16.55 12.74 -0.45
N ALA A 204 -17.78 12.89 0.07
CA ALA A 204 -18.68 11.77 0.33
C ALA A 204 -19.03 10.96 -0.92
N ARG A 205 -19.16 11.63 -2.07
CA ARG A 205 -19.54 11.01 -3.35
C ARG A 205 -18.35 10.77 -4.27
N ARG A 206 -17.16 11.27 -3.90
CA ARG A 206 -15.98 11.35 -4.78
C ARG A 206 -16.31 11.94 -6.15
N LEU A 207 -17.12 12.99 -6.14
CA LEU A 207 -17.72 13.60 -7.33
C LEU A 207 -17.23 15.03 -7.47
N LEU A 208 -16.74 15.38 -8.66
CA LEU A 208 -16.35 16.71 -9.07
C LEU A 208 -17.40 17.24 -10.05
N GLU A 209 -18.14 18.26 -9.65
CA GLU A 209 -19.26 18.85 -10.39
C GLU A 209 -18.78 20.16 -11.02
N PHE A 210 -18.62 20.20 -12.35
CA PHE A 210 -18.20 21.41 -13.08
C PHE A 210 -19.40 22.27 -13.43
N SER A 211 -19.34 23.53 -13.02
CA SER A 211 -20.27 24.56 -13.47
C SER A 211 -19.91 25.00 -14.89
N SER A 212 -20.93 25.21 -15.72
CA SER A 212 -20.77 25.75 -17.06
C SER A 212 -21.81 26.84 -17.28
N ASN A 213 -21.46 27.85 -18.09
CA ASN A 213 -22.41 28.87 -18.54
C ASN A 213 -23.44 28.32 -19.55
N GLN A 214 -23.29 27.06 -19.97
CA GLN A 214 -24.20 26.37 -20.85
C GLN A 214 -25.27 25.62 -20.04
N PRO A 215 -26.42 25.22 -20.64
CA PRO A 215 -27.43 24.40 -19.97
C PRO A 215 -26.98 22.95 -19.72
N THR A 216 -25.67 22.71 -19.65
CA THR A 216 -25.04 21.41 -19.45
C THR A 216 -24.17 21.44 -18.21
N VAL A 217 -24.22 20.39 -17.42
CA VAL A 217 -23.33 20.15 -16.28
C VAL A 217 -22.44 18.96 -16.61
N THR A 218 -21.19 19.03 -16.20
CA THR A 218 -20.24 17.92 -16.32
C THR A 218 -19.94 17.38 -14.94
N ASP A 219 -20.38 16.16 -14.67
CA ASP A 219 -20.07 15.45 -13.43
C ASP A 219 -18.97 14.45 -13.68
N CYS A 220 -17.96 14.46 -12.82
CA CYS A 220 -16.80 13.62 -12.93
C CYS A 220 -16.58 12.84 -11.63
N ARG A 221 -16.73 11.52 -11.68
CA ARG A 221 -16.56 10.64 -10.52
C ARG A 221 -15.15 10.05 -10.50
N PHE A 222 -14.49 10.14 -9.36
CA PHE A 222 -13.20 9.51 -9.17
C PHE A 222 -13.38 8.01 -8.93
N ASN A 223 -12.74 7.21 -9.79
CA ASN A 223 -12.61 5.77 -9.64
C ASN A 223 -11.15 5.45 -9.30
N GLY A 224 -10.80 5.65 -8.02
CA GLY A 224 -9.41 5.68 -7.56
C GLY A 224 -8.78 7.08 -7.68
N ARG A 225 -7.44 7.15 -7.62
CA ARG A 225 -6.71 8.44 -7.65
C ARG A 225 -6.47 8.99 -9.06
N ASN A 226 -6.23 8.11 -10.02
CA ASN A 226 -5.71 8.50 -11.34
C ASN A 226 -6.74 8.41 -12.47
N ARG A 227 -7.98 8.04 -12.16
CA ARG A 227 -9.03 7.80 -13.15
C ARG A 227 -10.29 8.56 -12.79
N LEU A 228 -10.77 9.33 -13.76
CA LEU A 228 -11.92 10.22 -13.64
C LEU A 228 -12.95 9.84 -14.70
N GLU A 229 -14.15 9.44 -14.27
CA GLU A 229 -15.24 9.05 -15.16
C GLU A 229 -16.25 10.19 -15.24
N CYS A 230 -16.30 10.85 -16.39
CA CYS A 230 -17.11 12.05 -16.60
C CYS A 230 -18.35 11.78 -17.44
N SER A 231 -19.44 12.43 -17.08
CA SER A 231 -20.70 12.47 -17.82
C SER A 231 -21.18 13.91 -17.97
N VAL A 232 -21.55 14.29 -19.18
CA VAL A 232 -22.17 15.58 -19.47
C VAL A 232 -23.67 15.36 -19.58
N PHE A 233 -24.48 16.17 -18.90
CA PHE A 233 -25.94 16.09 -18.98
C PHE A 233 -26.58 17.47 -19.04
N LEU A 234 -27.80 17.55 -19.56
CA LEU A 234 -28.60 18.77 -19.54
C LEU A 234 -29.18 19.01 -18.14
N VAL A 235 -29.07 20.23 -17.62
CA VAL A 235 -29.51 20.60 -16.25
C VAL A 235 -30.96 20.21 -16.00
N ASN A 236 -31.85 20.47 -16.97
CA ASN A 236 -33.29 20.31 -16.79
C ASN A 236 -33.78 18.87 -16.91
N SER A 237 -33.20 18.09 -17.84
CA SER A 237 -33.68 16.74 -18.16
C SER A 237 -32.84 15.64 -17.52
N GLN A 238 -31.66 15.98 -16.99
CA GLN A 238 -30.62 15.04 -16.55
C GLN A 238 -30.23 14.02 -17.64
N MET A 239 -30.57 14.29 -18.91
CA MET A 239 -30.26 13.40 -20.01
C MET A 239 -28.76 13.46 -20.31
N THR A 240 -28.09 12.31 -20.28
CA THR A 240 -26.67 12.19 -20.62
C THR A 240 -26.41 12.48 -22.10
N CYS A 241 -25.59 13.49 -22.34
CA CYS A 241 -25.17 13.98 -23.66
C CYS A 241 -23.87 13.33 -24.11
N ALA A 242 -22.90 13.22 -23.21
CA ALA A 242 -21.56 12.71 -23.50
C ALA A 242 -20.97 11.97 -22.31
N MET A 243 -20.00 11.11 -22.57
CA MET A 243 -19.24 10.38 -21.56
C MET A 243 -17.75 10.43 -21.89
N ALA A 244 -16.92 10.44 -20.87
CA ALA A 244 -15.47 10.36 -21.00
C ALA A 244 -14.86 9.58 -19.83
N VAL A 245 -13.72 8.95 -20.10
CA VAL A 245 -12.82 8.48 -19.05
C VAL A 245 -11.52 9.25 -19.26
N LEU A 246 -11.09 9.95 -18.21
CA LEU A 246 -9.88 10.73 -18.20
C LEU A 246 -8.88 10.07 -17.24
N THR A 247 -7.61 10.14 -17.60
CA THR A 247 -6.51 9.62 -16.81
C THR A 247 -5.63 10.79 -16.40
N ARG A 248 -5.12 10.74 -15.16
CA ARG A 248 -4.13 11.70 -14.68
C ARG A 248 -2.82 11.53 -15.48
N GLN A 249 -2.25 12.64 -15.93
CA GLN A 249 -0.98 12.70 -16.66
C GLN A 249 0.20 12.94 -15.71
#